data_AF-A0AB35S6B0-F1
#
_entry.id   AF-A0AB35S6B0-F1
#
_cell.length_a   1.000
_cell.length_b   1.000
_cell.length_c   1.000
_cell.angle_alpha   90.00
_cell.angle_beta   90.00
_cell.angle_gamma   90.00
#
_symmetry.space_group_name_H-M   'P 1'
#
loop_
_entity.id
_entity.type
_entity.pdbx_description
1 polymer ?
#
loop_
_entity_poly.entity_id
_entity_poly.type
_entity_poly.pdbx_seq_one_letter_code
_entity_poly.pdbx_strand_id
1 'polypeptide(L)'
;MRRWRHQDFGCRRVGLVAALPRVDCPRCGVVVASVPWAGPGSRSARDFEAECAWPMTVANRKTVGGFLHIAWRTAGDVARRVAERVKASMPSPFDGLTAIGVDETSHRKGHTYITVVVDHERHRVVRARGELNHWVSWASHSRIPEIVELSKKIRRRRPDILRTIRLGCSNARLEASDDRIKVTIRMAYGFHHVDNLIALIMLRCGGLDIRLPQPAI
;
A
#
# COMPACT_ATOMS: atom_id res chain seq x y z
N MET A 1 -22.86 -24.65 -1.30
CA MET A 1 -21.78 -24.46 -0.30
C MET A 1 -20.69 -23.57 -0.88
N ARG A 2 -20.03 -22.76 -0.03
CA ARG A 2 -18.93 -21.88 -0.40
C ARG A 2 -17.64 -22.35 0.29
N ARG A 3 -16.50 -22.20 -0.39
CA ARG A 3 -15.17 -22.57 0.11
C ARG A 3 -14.24 -21.36 0.15
N TRP A 4 -13.39 -21.31 1.17
CA TRP A 4 -12.31 -20.34 1.34
C TRP A 4 -10.97 -21.04 1.55
N ARG A 5 -9.91 -20.45 1.03
CA ARG A 5 -8.52 -20.83 1.30
C ARG A 5 -8.14 -20.44 2.72
N HIS A 6 -7.60 -21.39 3.49
CA HIS A 6 -6.98 -21.14 4.79
C HIS A 6 -5.47 -21.37 4.72
N GLN A 7 -4.75 -20.98 5.77
CA GLN A 7 -3.35 -21.32 6.04
C GLN A 7 -3.11 -22.82 5.85
N ASP A 8 -1.95 -23.18 5.31
CA ASP A 8 -1.57 -24.57 5.15
C ASP A 8 -1.30 -25.23 6.49
N PHE A 9 -1.64 -26.52 6.58
CA PHE A 9 -1.27 -27.35 7.71
C PHE A 9 -0.19 -28.33 7.26
N GLY A 10 1.06 -28.00 7.58
CA GLY A 10 2.22 -28.68 7.01
C GLY A 10 2.21 -28.61 5.49
N CYS A 11 2.33 -29.74 4.81
CA CYS A 11 2.28 -29.84 3.35
C CYS A 11 0.85 -29.91 2.77
N ARG A 12 -0.20 -29.74 3.60
CA ARG A 12 -1.59 -29.95 3.18
C ARG A 12 -2.33 -28.63 3.03
N ARG A 13 -3.02 -28.49 1.88
CA ARG A 13 -3.92 -27.37 1.63
C ARG A 13 -5.20 -27.45 2.44
N VAL A 14 -5.39 -26.47 3.32
CA VAL A 14 -6.62 -26.33 4.13
C VAL A 14 -7.58 -25.34 3.49
N GLY A 15 -8.87 -25.61 3.64
CA GLY A 15 -9.91 -24.64 3.33
C GLY A 15 -11.13 -24.78 4.23
N LEU A 16 -11.75 -23.65 4.53
CA LEU A 16 -13.01 -23.59 5.28
C LEU A 16 -14.18 -23.73 4.30
N VAL A 17 -15.22 -24.45 4.71
CA VAL A 17 -16.44 -24.65 3.91
C VAL A 17 -17.66 -24.33 4.77
N ALA A 18 -18.57 -23.54 4.21
CA ALA A 18 -19.83 -23.22 4.87
C ALA A 18 -20.95 -23.06 3.84
N ALA A 19 -22.17 -23.41 4.22
CA ALA A 19 -23.37 -23.00 3.50
C ALA A 19 -23.73 -21.58 3.94
N LEU A 20 -23.84 -20.65 2.98
CA LEU A 20 -24.22 -19.27 3.27
C LEU A 20 -25.61 -18.99 2.70
N PRO A 21 -26.62 -18.77 3.54
CA PRO A 21 -27.92 -18.32 3.07
C PRO A 21 -27.82 -16.92 2.49
N ARG A 22 -28.76 -16.59 1.60
CA ARG A 22 -29.04 -15.20 1.25
C ARG A 22 -29.91 -14.61 2.35
N VAL A 23 -29.58 -13.41 2.80
CA VAL A 23 -30.29 -12.66 3.82
C VAL A 23 -30.82 -11.37 3.19
N ASP A 24 -32.04 -11.00 3.52
CA ASP A 24 -32.63 -9.75 3.08
C ASP A 24 -32.21 -8.63 4.06
N CYS A 25 -31.27 -7.78 3.63
CA CYS A 25 -30.79 -6.68 4.44
C CYS A 25 -31.60 -5.41 4.09
N PRO A 26 -32.25 -4.76 5.07
CA PRO A 26 -33.08 -3.57 4.80
C PRO A 26 -32.30 -2.37 4.24
N ARG A 27 -30.96 -2.36 4.34
CA ARG A 27 -30.09 -1.30 3.78
C ARG A 27 -29.38 -1.69 2.49
N CYS A 28 -29.16 -2.98 2.26
CA CYS A 28 -28.31 -3.47 1.17
C CYS A 28 -29.06 -4.34 0.15
N GLY A 29 -30.34 -4.65 0.42
CA GLY A 29 -31.12 -5.65 -0.30
C GLY A 29 -30.66 -7.07 0.00
N VAL A 30 -30.92 -7.99 -0.94
CA VAL A 30 -30.58 -9.41 -0.79
C VAL A 30 -29.07 -9.63 -0.93
N VAL A 31 -28.41 -9.94 0.18
CA VAL A 31 -26.95 -10.19 0.25
C VAL A 31 -26.66 -11.60 0.75
N VAL A 32 -25.44 -12.10 0.54
CA VAL A 32 -25.01 -13.38 1.12
C VAL A 32 -24.55 -13.15 2.56
N ALA A 33 -24.97 -14.01 3.48
CA ALA A 33 -24.55 -13.96 4.88
C ALA A 33 -23.03 -13.84 5.02
N SER A 34 -22.57 -13.00 5.96
CA SER A 34 -21.15 -12.84 6.26
C SER A 34 -20.60 -14.04 7.04
N VAL A 35 -19.28 -14.19 7.04
CA VAL A 35 -18.58 -15.19 7.86
C VAL A 35 -17.56 -14.49 8.76
N PRO A 36 -17.33 -15.00 9.98
CA PRO A 36 -16.43 -14.36 10.91
C PRO A 36 -14.95 -14.48 10.51
N TRP A 37 -14.58 -15.36 9.58
CA TRP A 37 -13.18 -15.58 9.17
C TRP A 37 -12.78 -14.96 7.83
N ALA A 38 -13.67 -14.37 7.03
CA ALA A 38 -13.34 -13.82 5.71
C ALA A 38 -14.05 -12.50 5.43
N GLY A 39 -13.39 -11.63 4.65
CA GLY A 39 -14.01 -10.39 4.17
C GLY A 39 -15.10 -10.64 3.10
N PRO A 40 -16.04 -9.69 2.92
CA PRO A 40 -17.03 -9.76 1.84
C PRO A 40 -16.38 -10.01 0.47
N GLY A 41 -16.96 -10.92 -0.32
CA GLY A 41 -16.43 -11.28 -1.65
C GLY A 41 -15.14 -12.10 -1.66
N SER A 42 -14.32 -12.10 -0.60
CA SER A 42 -13.05 -12.83 -0.56
C SER A 42 -13.25 -14.35 -0.60
N ARG A 43 -12.31 -15.04 -1.25
CA ARG A 43 -12.17 -16.51 -1.26
C ARG A 43 -11.03 -16.97 -0.36
N SER A 44 -10.46 -16.07 0.43
CA SER A 44 -9.41 -16.34 1.42
C SER A 44 -9.89 -15.99 2.82
N ALA A 45 -9.51 -16.82 3.80
CA ALA A 45 -9.64 -16.49 5.20
C ALA A 45 -8.69 -15.33 5.56
N ARG A 46 -9.05 -14.51 6.55
CA ARG A 46 -8.24 -13.35 6.97
C ARG A 46 -6.86 -13.77 7.44
N ASP A 47 -6.73 -14.92 8.11
CA ASP A 47 -5.45 -15.45 8.58
C ASP A 47 -4.54 -15.81 7.39
N PHE A 48 -5.09 -16.44 6.35
CA PHE A 48 -4.36 -16.67 5.10
C PHE A 48 -3.99 -15.36 4.40
N GLU A 49 -4.86 -14.35 4.44
CA GLU A 49 -4.54 -13.04 3.86
C GLU A 49 -3.39 -12.35 4.61
N ALA A 50 -3.31 -12.48 5.94
CA ALA A 50 -2.22 -11.96 6.75
C ALA A 50 -0.91 -12.73 6.50
N GLU A 51 -0.95 -14.06 6.47
CA GLU A 51 0.20 -14.92 6.11
C GLU A 51 0.69 -14.63 4.68
N CYS A 52 -0.20 -14.26 3.78
CA CYS A 52 0.17 -13.86 2.43
C CYS A 52 0.80 -12.47 2.37
N ALA A 53 0.27 -11.51 3.12
CA ALA A 53 0.72 -10.12 3.05
C ALA A 53 2.05 -9.88 3.76
N TRP A 54 2.32 -10.58 4.86
CA TRP A 54 3.58 -10.46 5.58
C TRP A 54 4.83 -10.72 4.71
N PRO A 55 4.98 -11.85 4.00
CA PRO A 55 6.15 -12.09 3.15
C PRO A 55 6.20 -11.12 1.96
N MET A 56 5.09 -10.50 1.54
CA MET A 56 5.13 -9.45 0.50
C MET A 56 5.90 -8.20 0.95
N THR A 57 5.99 -7.96 2.27
CA THR A 57 6.76 -6.83 2.83
C THR A 57 8.27 -7.01 2.72
N VAL A 58 8.76 -8.25 2.66
CA VAL A 58 10.19 -8.58 2.76
C VAL A 58 10.73 -9.41 1.61
N ALA A 59 9.92 -10.27 1.00
CA ALA A 59 10.34 -11.28 0.03
C ALA A 59 9.95 -10.92 -1.40
N ASN A 60 10.51 -11.68 -2.35
CA ASN A 60 10.23 -11.50 -3.77
C ASN A 60 8.99 -12.29 -4.25
N ARG A 61 8.48 -11.92 -5.43
CA ARG A 61 7.33 -12.59 -6.08
C ARG A 61 7.44 -14.11 -6.15
N LYS A 62 8.62 -14.66 -6.48
CA LYS A 62 8.82 -16.12 -6.59
C LYS A 62 8.70 -16.78 -5.22
N THR A 63 9.30 -16.18 -4.19
CA THR A 63 9.19 -16.65 -2.81
C THR A 63 7.74 -16.64 -2.34
N VAL A 64 7.02 -15.52 -2.51
CA VAL A 64 5.62 -15.42 -2.08
C VAL A 64 4.73 -16.43 -2.80
N GLY A 65 4.82 -16.52 -4.13
CA GLY A 65 4.01 -17.45 -4.92
C GLY A 65 4.34 -18.92 -4.64
N GLY A 66 5.62 -19.24 -4.49
CA GLY A 66 6.10 -20.59 -4.20
C GLY A 66 5.73 -21.06 -2.79
N PHE A 67 5.97 -20.22 -1.78
CA PHE A 67 5.71 -20.54 -0.38
C PHE A 67 4.21 -20.77 -0.11
N LEU A 68 3.34 -19.94 -0.68
CA LEU A 68 1.89 -20.00 -0.44
C LEU A 68 1.13 -20.85 -1.47
N HIS A 69 1.83 -21.31 -2.51
CA HIS A 69 1.25 -21.99 -3.68
C HIS A 69 0.10 -21.21 -4.34
N ILE A 70 0.30 -19.89 -4.56
CA ILE A 70 -0.70 -19.01 -5.18
C ILE A 70 -0.16 -18.30 -6.43
N ALA A 71 -1.07 -17.97 -7.33
CA ALA A 71 -0.76 -17.08 -8.44
C ALA A 71 -0.44 -15.66 -7.91
N TRP A 72 0.52 -14.99 -8.55
CA TRP A 72 0.90 -13.62 -8.17
C TRP A 72 -0.28 -12.63 -8.25
N ARG A 73 -1.21 -12.85 -9.19
CA ARG A 73 -2.46 -12.09 -9.26
C ARG A 73 -3.26 -12.15 -7.96
N THR A 74 -3.39 -13.34 -7.37
CA THR A 74 -4.11 -13.55 -6.11
C THR A 74 -3.41 -12.83 -4.97
N ALA A 75 -2.07 -12.84 -4.92
CA ALA A 75 -1.30 -12.09 -3.94
C ALA A 75 -1.58 -10.58 -4.04
N GLY A 76 -1.65 -10.02 -5.26
CA GLY A 76 -2.02 -8.62 -5.47
C GLY A 76 -3.42 -8.27 -4.93
N ASP A 77 -4.41 -9.13 -5.17
CA ASP A 77 -5.76 -8.92 -4.66
C ASP A 77 -5.82 -9.00 -3.12
N VAL A 78 -5.01 -9.87 -2.52
CA VAL A 78 -4.84 -9.95 -1.06
C VAL A 78 -4.18 -8.68 -0.52
N ALA A 79 -3.10 -8.24 -1.15
CA ALA A 79 -2.39 -7.02 -0.76
C ALA A 79 -3.32 -5.82 -0.72
N ARG A 80 -4.14 -5.65 -1.77
CA ARG A 80 -5.16 -4.59 -1.81
C ARG A 80 -6.12 -4.66 -0.62
N ARG A 81 -6.69 -5.84 -0.34
CA ARG A 81 -7.62 -5.99 0.79
C ARG A 81 -6.96 -5.74 2.15
N VAL A 82 -5.72 -6.17 2.34
CA VAL A 82 -4.96 -5.92 3.58
C VAL A 82 -4.66 -4.43 3.71
N ALA A 83 -4.15 -3.79 2.65
CA ALA A 83 -3.85 -2.36 2.65
C ALA A 83 -5.09 -1.51 2.95
N GLU A 84 -6.26 -1.82 2.37
CA GLU A 84 -7.51 -1.12 2.66
C GLU A 84 -7.92 -1.24 4.15
N ARG A 85 -7.78 -2.42 4.75
CA ARG A 85 -8.08 -2.63 6.19
C ARG A 85 -7.14 -1.83 7.09
N VAL A 86 -5.86 -1.80 6.74
CA VAL A 86 -4.88 -1.05 7.51
C VAL A 86 -5.07 0.45 7.32
N LYS A 87 -5.35 0.93 6.09
CA LYS A 87 -5.67 2.33 5.80
C LYS A 87 -6.87 2.82 6.61
N ALA A 88 -7.92 2.00 6.74
CA ALA A 88 -9.08 2.32 7.57
C ALA A 88 -8.77 2.44 9.08
N SER A 89 -7.65 1.87 9.52
CA SER A 89 -7.23 1.85 10.93
C SER A 89 -6.12 2.85 11.24
N MET A 90 -5.60 3.58 10.24
CA MET A 90 -4.54 4.57 10.42
C MET A 90 -5.12 5.99 10.59
N PRO A 91 -4.55 6.83 11.48
CA PRO A 91 -4.67 8.29 11.40
C PRO A 91 -4.23 8.79 10.02
N SER A 92 -4.51 10.06 9.66
CA SER A 92 -4.12 10.60 8.34
C SER A 92 -2.67 10.22 8.03
N PRO A 93 -2.37 9.59 6.88
CA PRO A 93 -1.02 9.09 6.55
C PRO A 93 0.04 10.21 6.48
N PHE A 94 -0.39 11.46 6.66
CA PHE A 94 0.41 12.66 6.67
C PHE A 94 0.45 13.36 8.04
N ASP A 95 -0.03 12.74 9.11
CA ASP A 95 0.06 13.31 10.47
C ASP A 95 1.48 13.14 11.03
N GLY A 96 2.03 14.20 11.63
CA GLY A 96 3.41 14.21 12.15
C GLY A 96 4.54 14.39 11.10
N LEU A 97 4.20 14.61 9.84
CA LEU A 97 5.13 14.69 8.70
C LEU A 97 6.18 15.81 8.81
N THR A 98 7.47 15.50 8.90
CA THR A 98 8.55 16.49 9.11
C THR A 98 9.40 16.81 7.87
N ALA A 99 9.37 16.00 6.81
CA ALA A 99 10.09 16.23 5.56
C ALA A 99 9.35 15.56 4.38
N ILE A 100 9.58 15.95 3.11
CA ILE A 100 8.83 15.42 1.95
C ILE A 100 9.72 15.40 0.71
N GLY A 101 9.93 14.22 0.14
CA GLY A 101 10.43 13.99 -1.21
C GLY A 101 9.29 13.56 -2.13
N VAL A 102 9.35 14.00 -3.37
CA VAL A 102 8.34 13.73 -4.40
C VAL A 102 9.11 13.22 -5.60
N ASP A 103 8.95 11.95 -5.93
CA ASP A 103 9.54 11.37 -7.13
C ASP A 103 8.45 10.86 -8.09
N GLU A 104 8.69 11.05 -9.39
CA GLU A 104 7.82 10.55 -10.45
C GLU A 104 8.33 9.19 -10.91
N THR A 105 7.63 8.12 -10.51
CA THR A 105 7.95 6.77 -10.94
C THR A 105 6.94 6.28 -11.97
N SER A 106 7.39 6.01 -13.19
CA SER A 106 6.54 5.46 -14.25
C SER A 106 6.46 3.93 -14.15
N HIS A 107 5.25 3.37 -14.06
CA HIS A 107 5.03 1.92 -14.02
C HIS A 107 4.59 1.37 -15.39
N ARG A 108 4.08 2.22 -16.30
CA ARG A 108 3.73 1.90 -17.69
C ARG A 108 3.80 3.15 -18.56
N LYS A 109 4.02 2.98 -19.88
CA LYS A 109 3.87 4.06 -20.87
C LYS A 109 2.48 4.70 -20.70
N GLY A 110 2.42 5.94 -20.21
CA GLY A 110 1.17 6.69 -19.99
C GLY A 110 0.58 6.69 -18.56
N HIS A 111 1.16 5.98 -17.58
CA HIS A 111 0.72 6.07 -16.18
C HIS A 111 1.86 6.55 -15.27
N THR A 112 1.78 7.81 -14.84
CA THR A 112 2.69 8.45 -13.89
C THR A 112 2.19 8.18 -12.47
N TYR A 113 2.98 7.45 -11.68
CA TYR A 113 2.77 7.32 -10.25
C TYR A 113 3.67 8.33 -9.56
N ILE A 114 3.07 9.21 -8.77
CA ILE A 114 3.84 10.11 -7.92
C ILE A 114 4.03 9.38 -6.61
N THR A 115 5.26 8.92 -6.36
CA THR A 115 5.59 8.35 -5.06
C THR A 115 6.08 9.49 -4.18
N VAL A 116 5.30 9.80 -3.17
CA VAL A 116 5.67 10.79 -2.15
C VAL A 116 6.44 10.04 -1.08
N VAL A 117 7.76 10.22 -1.06
CA VAL A 117 8.68 9.57 -0.12
C VAL A 117 9.32 10.64 0.73
N VAL A 118 9.18 10.56 2.04
CA VAL A 118 9.48 11.64 2.98
C VAL A 118 10.92 11.55 3.52
N ASP A 119 11.83 12.41 3.02
CA ASP A 119 12.96 13.13 3.69
C ASP A 119 13.67 14.07 2.66
N HIS A 120 14.70 14.86 3.02
CA HIS A 120 15.28 15.96 2.21
C HIS A 120 16.79 15.92 2.03
N GLU A 121 17.26 15.91 0.78
CA GLU A 121 18.55 16.51 0.41
C GLU A 121 18.78 16.84 -1.07
N ARG A 122 19.27 18.08 -1.25
CA ARG A 122 20.28 18.58 -2.23
C ARG A 122 19.91 18.60 -3.73
N HIS A 123 20.22 19.63 -4.55
CA HIS A 123 20.83 20.96 -4.37
C HIS A 123 20.29 21.91 -5.48
N ARG A 124 19.56 22.98 -5.12
CA ARG A 124 19.48 24.28 -5.83
C ARG A 124 18.36 25.12 -5.20
N VAL A 125 18.68 25.98 -4.24
CA VAL A 125 17.70 26.78 -3.48
C VAL A 125 16.80 27.64 -4.39
N VAL A 126 17.31 28.07 -5.54
CA VAL A 126 16.56 28.88 -6.52
C VAL A 126 15.65 28.02 -7.43
N ARG A 127 16.11 26.83 -7.82
CA ARG A 127 15.34 25.90 -8.67
C ARG A 127 14.29 25.12 -7.87
N ALA A 128 14.66 24.63 -6.68
CA ALA A 128 13.78 23.90 -5.77
C ALA A 128 12.57 24.73 -5.33
N ARG A 129 12.74 26.05 -5.13
CA ARG A 129 11.60 26.92 -4.80
C ARG A 129 10.61 27.05 -5.97
N GLY A 130 11.12 27.15 -7.20
CA GLY A 130 10.29 27.19 -8.42
C GLY A 130 9.59 25.86 -8.69
N GLU A 131 10.32 24.76 -8.61
CA GLU A 131 9.81 23.40 -8.81
C GLU A 131 8.81 22.99 -7.72
N LEU A 132 9.07 23.31 -6.45
CA LEU A 132 8.12 23.08 -5.36
C LEU A 132 6.84 23.89 -5.54
N ASN A 133 6.94 25.15 -6.00
CA ASN A 133 5.75 25.96 -6.29
C ASN A 133 4.97 25.39 -7.47
N HIS A 134 5.66 24.96 -8.53
CA HIS A 134 5.04 24.35 -9.70
C HIS A 134 4.31 23.06 -9.31
N TRP A 135 4.97 22.17 -8.55
CA TRP A 135 4.38 20.94 -8.07
C TRP A 135 3.19 21.20 -7.13
N VAL A 136 3.31 22.11 -6.16
CA VAL A 136 2.21 22.46 -5.24
C VAL A 136 1.02 23.06 -6.00
N SER A 137 1.29 23.84 -7.05
CA SER A 137 0.25 24.39 -7.93
C SER A 137 -0.47 23.27 -8.67
N TRP A 138 0.28 22.40 -9.36
CA TRP A 138 -0.26 21.23 -10.04
C TRP A 138 -1.06 20.32 -9.10
N ALA A 139 -0.47 19.96 -7.96
CA ALA A 139 -1.05 19.06 -6.95
C ALA A 139 -2.34 19.63 -6.34
N SER A 140 -2.41 20.95 -6.15
CA SER A 140 -3.62 21.60 -5.64
C SER A 140 -4.80 21.56 -6.61
N HIS A 141 -4.55 21.32 -7.90
CA HIS A 141 -5.57 21.11 -8.94
C HIS A 141 -5.80 19.63 -9.27
N SER A 142 -5.15 18.71 -8.54
CA SER A 142 -5.33 17.27 -8.73
C SER A 142 -6.74 16.84 -8.32
N ARG A 143 -7.29 15.86 -9.03
CA ARG A 143 -8.58 15.23 -8.68
C ARG A 143 -8.46 14.18 -7.55
N ILE A 144 -7.25 13.94 -7.06
CA ILE A 144 -6.97 12.98 -6.00
C ILE A 144 -6.94 13.72 -4.64
N PRO A 145 -7.90 13.48 -3.74
CA PRO A 145 -8.01 14.22 -2.47
C PRO A 145 -6.75 14.16 -1.60
N GLU A 146 -6.07 13.01 -1.55
CA GLU A 146 -4.83 12.84 -0.79
C GLU A 146 -3.69 13.72 -1.30
N ILE A 147 -3.58 13.92 -2.63
CA ILE A 147 -2.58 14.81 -3.24
C ILE A 147 -2.88 16.27 -2.92
N VAL A 148 -4.17 16.63 -2.95
CA VAL A 148 -4.61 17.98 -2.58
C VAL A 148 -4.31 18.25 -1.10
N GLU A 149 -4.58 17.31 -0.20
CA GLU A 149 -4.28 17.44 1.22
C GLU A 149 -2.77 17.58 1.48
N LEU A 150 -1.95 16.77 0.81
CA LEU A 150 -0.50 16.86 0.86
C LEU A 150 0.00 18.23 0.36
N SER A 151 -0.54 18.74 -0.74
CA SER A 151 -0.18 20.06 -1.27
C SER A 151 -0.45 21.17 -0.24
N LYS A 152 -1.54 21.07 0.53
CA LYS A 152 -1.88 21.99 1.62
C LYS A 152 -0.90 21.85 2.78
N LYS A 153 -0.50 20.64 3.17
CA LYS A 153 0.50 20.40 4.23
C LYS A 153 1.89 20.91 3.82
N ILE A 154 2.34 20.67 2.59
CA ILE A 154 3.59 21.22 2.03
C ILE A 154 3.58 22.75 2.06
N ARG A 155 2.46 23.36 1.63
CA ARG A 155 2.32 24.82 1.63
C ARG A 155 2.47 25.41 3.03
N ARG A 156 1.93 24.74 4.05
CA ARG A 156 2.07 25.12 5.48
C ARG A 156 3.50 24.98 6.01
N ARG A 157 4.20 23.87 5.68
CA ARG A 157 5.57 23.58 6.16
C ARG A 157 6.69 24.10 5.25
N ARG A 158 6.35 24.92 4.26
CA ARG A 158 7.30 25.45 3.27
C ARG A 158 8.55 26.12 3.88
N PRO A 159 8.45 26.93 4.96
CA PRO A 159 9.64 27.53 5.57
C PRO A 159 10.61 26.50 6.13
N ASP A 160 10.09 25.44 6.76
CA ASP A 160 10.88 24.37 7.37
C ASP A 160 11.58 23.53 6.30
N ILE A 161 10.87 23.18 5.23
CA ILE A 161 11.41 22.49 4.05
C ILE A 161 12.61 23.27 3.47
N LEU A 162 12.47 24.58 3.29
CA LEU A 162 13.54 25.44 2.78
C LEU A 162 14.69 25.65 3.78
N ARG A 163 14.47 25.40 5.08
CA ARG A 163 15.50 25.45 6.12
C ARG A 163 16.32 24.17 6.13
N THR A 164 15.69 23.00 6.00
CA THR A 164 16.38 21.69 5.95
C THR A 164 17.30 21.59 4.73
N ILE A 165 16.87 22.10 3.57
CA ILE A 165 17.71 22.17 2.35
C ILE A 165 18.97 23.02 2.57
N ARG A 166 18.90 24.06 3.42
CA ARG A 166 20.06 24.91 3.75
C ARG A 166 21.05 24.22 4.69
N LEU A 167 20.58 23.29 5.53
CA LEU A 167 21.40 22.58 6.52
C LEU A 167 22.09 21.32 5.94
N GLY A 168 21.64 20.82 4.80
CA GLY A 168 22.35 19.82 3.99
C GLY A 168 22.62 18.47 4.68
N CYS A 169 21.56 17.83 5.20
CA CYS A 169 21.53 16.55 5.96
C CYS A 169 22.12 15.31 5.21
N SER A 170 21.76 14.03 5.51
CA SER A 170 22.02 12.83 4.62
C SER A 170 20.78 12.15 3.91
N ASN A 171 20.85 11.96 2.57
CA ASN A 171 19.76 11.56 1.64
C ASN A 171 19.58 10.04 1.57
N ALA A 172 20.46 9.31 2.25
CA ALA A 172 20.56 7.87 2.18
C ALA A 172 19.23 7.16 2.50
N ARG A 173 18.38 7.78 3.35
CA ARG A 173 17.06 7.23 3.70
C ARG A 173 16.04 7.38 2.57
N LEU A 174 16.08 8.49 1.83
CA LEU A 174 15.26 8.68 0.63
C LEU A 174 15.69 7.71 -0.45
N GLU A 175 16.97 7.67 -0.78
CA GLU A 175 17.50 6.77 -1.81
C GLU A 175 17.18 5.31 -1.49
N ALA A 176 17.33 4.89 -0.23
CA ALA A 176 16.92 3.56 0.20
C ALA A 176 15.42 3.30 0.04
N SER A 177 14.58 4.31 0.27
CA SER A 177 13.13 4.20 0.10
C SER A 177 12.73 4.17 -1.39
N ASP A 178 13.32 5.05 -2.21
CA ASP A 178 13.13 5.08 -3.67
C ASP A 178 13.60 3.77 -4.31
N ASP A 179 14.73 3.23 -3.88
CA ASP A 179 15.21 1.94 -4.35
C ASP A 179 14.28 0.80 -3.93
N ARG A 180 13.72 0.84 -2.71
CA ARG A 180 12.66 -0.09 -2.30
C ARG A 180 11.41 0.03 -3.18
N ILE A 181 11.00 1.24 -3.57
CA ILE A 181 9.86 1.47 -4.46
C ILE A 181 10.16 0.95 -5.86
N LYS A 182 11.33 1.26 -6.43
CA LYS A 182 11.78 0.75 -7.74
C LYS A 182 11.84 -0.78 -7.76
N VAL A 183 12.33 -1.41 -6.70
CA VAL A 183 12.26 -2.88 -6.55
C VAL A 183 10.82 -3.35 -6.51
N THR A 184 9.96 -2.68 -5.73
CA THR A 184 8.54 -3.04 -5.59
C THR A 184 7.78 -2.94 -6.92
N ILE A 185 8.03 -1.90 -7.71
CA ILE A 185 7.48 -1.72 -9.06
C ILE A 185 7.88 -2.89 -9.95
N ARG A 186 9.17 -3.28 -9.95
CA ARG A 186 9.65 -4.45 -10.72
C ARG A 186 8.98 -5.75 -10.26
N MET A 187 8.71 -5.90 -8.97
CA MET A 187 7.97 -7.07 -8.46
C MET A 187 6.49 -7.07 -8.83
N ALA A 188 5.87 -5.89 -8.93
CA ALA A 188 4.47 -5.71 -9.27
C ALA A 188 4.15 -6.07 -10.73
N TYR A 189 5.16 -6.30 -11.58
CA TYR A 189 4.95 -6.80 -12.94
C TYR A 189 4.08 -8.06 -12.95
N GLY A 190 2.99 -7.99 -13.72
CA GLY A 190 1.91 -9.00 -13.77
C GLY A 190 0.64 -8.58 -13.02
N PHE A 191 0.64 -7.46 -12.30
CA PHE A 191 -0.60 -6.85 -11.81
C PHE A 191 -1.35 -6.16 -12.95
N HIS A 192 -2.66 -6.41 -13.00
CA HIS A 192 -3.57 -5.82 -13.99
C HIS A 192 -4.18 -4.50 -13.50
N HIS A 193 -4.26 -4.32 -12.19
CA HIS A 193 -4.81 -3.13 -11.56
C HIS A 193 -3.72 -2.37 -10.82
N VAL A 194 -3.70 -1.06 -11.07
CA VAL A 194 -2.88 -0.08 -10.37
C VAL A 194 -3.01 -0.17 -8.86
N ASP A 195 -4.21 -0.40 -8.35
CA ASP A 195 -4.47 -0.42 -6.91
C ASP A 195 -3.69 -1.55 -6.22
N ASN A 196 -3.41 -2.64 -6.93
CA ASN A 196 -2.60 -3.74 -6.39
C ASN A 196 -1.11 -3.33 -6.27
N LEU A 197 -0.61 -2.48 -7.17
CA LEU A 197 0.73 -1.89 -7.05
C LEU A 197 0.78 -0.94 -5.85
N ILE A 198 -0.18 -0.01 -5.75
CA ILE A 198 -0.26 0.97 -4.66
C ILE A 198 -0.31 0.24 -3.32
N ALA A 199 -1.17 -0.78 -3.21
CA ALA A 199 -1.27 -1.60 -2.02
C ALA A 199 0.05 -2.31 -1.68
N LEU A 200 0.75 -2.87 -2.67
CA LEU A 200 2.06 -3.50 -2.44
C LEU A 200 3.11 -2.48 -1.95
N ILE A 201 3.12 -1.26 -2.51
CA ILE A 201 3.98 -0.16 -2.04
C ILE A 201 3.62 0.20 -0.60
N MET A 202 2.33 0.31 -0.26
CA MET A 202 1.88 0.59 1.11
C MET A 202 2.35 -0.48 2.10
N LEU A 203 2.24 -1.77 1.74
CA LEU A 203 2.70 -2.86 2.60
C LEU A 203 4.23 -2.83 2.78
N ARG A 204 5.00 -2.58 1.71
CA ARG A 204 6.46 -2.59 1.76
C ARG A 204 7.07 -1.34 2.36
N CYS A 205 6.49 -0.17 2.14
CA CYS A 205 7.13 1.11 2.45
C CYS A 205 6.41 1.85 3.59
N GLY A 206 5.14 1.51 3.87
CA GLY A 206 4.34 2.19 4.89
C GLY A 206 4.65 1.80 6.34
N GLY A 207 5.61 0.89 6.57
CA GLY A 207 5.95 0.45 7.93
C GLY A 207 4.77 -0.23 8.65
N LEU A 208 3.85 -0.82 7.90
CA LEU A 208 2.63 -1.39 8.45
C LEU A 208 2.94 -2.64 9.29
N ASP A 209 2.48 -2.66 10.54
CA ASP A 209 2.55 -3.84 11.41
C ASP A 209 1.51 -4.88 10.93
N ILE A 210 1.92 -5.73 9.98
CA ILE A 210 1.12 -6.88 9.57
C ILE A 210 1.30 -7.96 10.63
N ARG A 211 0.36 -8.03 11.56
CA ARG A 211 0.34 -9.10 12.55
C ARG A 211 0.03 -10.43 11.88
N LEU A 212 0.95 -11.38 12.02
CA LEU A 212 0.72 -12.77 11.65
C LEU A 212 -0.33 -13.38 12.60
N PRO A 213 -1.17 -14.28 12.10
CA PRO A 213 -2.11 -15.01 12.96
C PRO A 213 -1.31 -15.82 13.98
N GLN A 214 -1.61 -15.59 15.27
CA GLN A 214 -1.05 -16.38 16.35
C GLN A 214 -2.00 -17.54 16.68
N PRO A 215 -1.48 -18.73 17.00
CA PRO A 215 -2.33 -19.82 17.47
C PRO A 215 -3.05 -19.38 18.74
N ALA A 216 -4.35 -19.64 18.83
CA ALA A 216 -5.07 -19.58 20.09
C ALA A 216 -4.53 -20.71 20.97
N ILE A 217 -3.78 -20.35 22.01
CA ILE A 217 -3.29 -21.24 23.07
C ILE A 217 -4.37 -21.31 24.15
#